data_AF-A0A946JUW9-F1
#
_entry.id   AF-A0A946JUW9-F1
#
_cell.length_a   1.000
_cell.length_b   1.000
_cell.length_c   1.000
_cell.angle_alpha   90.00
_cell.angle_beta   90.00
_cell.angle_gamma   90.00
#
_symmetry.space_group_name_H-M   'P 1'
#
loop_
_entity.id
_entity.type
_entity.pdbx_description
1 polymer ?
#
loop_
_entity_poly.entity_id
_entity_poly.type
_entity_poly.pdbx_seq_one_letter_code
_entity_poly.pdbx_strand_id
1 'polypeptide(L)'
;MNIKLKLIVLVYLFVATMLYGEARVVAAISSMKGNVQIRAASNRKYGTAYKGQMIKTGDWLKTDKNVFVAIVFLDGSNVKIQSNTEIEIKSSRVTAKELKTQMYIAEGQAWSKVSKQNKGEFKIKTPTAVASVKGTEFDVEFDDLAQSTSLVVLEGEVSFGDGINDILTGAMEGATVVKDEPPTKFKVAKEDLPQWQNDTDPAWELSLTPNRTGKQPVNQPMKVSVQVMNTKTKDSDNSYNNEVQVSVDSDLLFVSNNGSAWSNTANITIMDGKGTVHVKGGDEGKSSIIITAEDSESSKLQFEFYISKSQKRSMGGKLSELANKKGLSGIADVISGKSLQSTSVVAGSANIDDVLQKVDTGELEISDKVIETKSDGSVTIKLIIRPRKQDNN
;
A
#
# COMPACT_ATOMS: atom_id res chain seq x y z
N MET A 1 19.80 -23.73 -32.45
CA MET A 1 18.82 -22.61 -32.48
C MET A 1 19.28 -21.57 -33.49
N ASN A 2 18.44 -21.27 -34.48
CA ASN A 2 18.76 -20.43 -35.64
C ASN A 2 19.11 -18.98 -35.21
N ILE A 3 20.11 -18.34 -35.82
CA ILE A 3 20.57 -16.98 -35.43
C ILE A 3 19.43 -15.96 -35.52
N LYS A 4 18.56 -16.10 -36.53
CA LYS A 4 17.35 -15.29 -36.68
C LYS A 4 16.36 -15.46 -35.51
N LEU A 5 16.24 -16.67 -34.97
CA LEU A 5 15.36 -16.96 -33.83
C LEU A 5 15.92 -16.38 -32.52
N LYS A 6 17.26 -16.40 -32.34
CA LYS A 6 17.92 -15.72 -31.20
C LYS A 6 17.70 -14.20 -31.24
N LEU A 7 17.77 -13.59 -32.43
CA LEU A 7 17.59 -12.15 -32.60
C LEU A 7 16.14 -11.72 -32.27
N ILE A 8 15.15 -12.49 -32.73
CA ILE A 8 13.73 -12.21 -32.46
C ILE A 8 13.42 -12.32 -30.97
N VAL A 9 13.94 -13.35 -30.29
CA VAL A 9 13.76 -13.52 -28.84
C VAL A 9 14.43 -12.38 -28.06
N LEU A 10 15.62 -11.92 -28.48
CA LEU A 10 16.33 -10.82 -27.84
C LEU A 10 15.58 -9.47 -27.99
N VAL A 11 15.03 -9.19 -29.18
CA VAL A 11 14.22 -8.00 -29.43
C VAL A 11 12.92 -8.04 -28.64
N TYR A 12 12.27 -9.20 -28.55
CA TYR A 12 11.06 -9.36 -27.73
C TYR A 12 11.35 -9.15 -26.24
N LEU A 13 12.49 -9.64 -25.74
CA LEU A 13 12.94 -9.42 -24.36
C LEU A 13 13.22 -7.93 -24.08
N PHE A 14 13.82 -7.22 -25.04
CA PHE A 14 14.14 -5.80 -24.92
C PHE A 14 12.89 -4.90 -24.98
N VAL A 15 11.93 -5.23 -25.86
CA VAL A 15 10.64 -4.53 -25.95
C VAL A 15 9.77 -4.81 -24.71
N ALA A 16 9.81 -6.04 -24.16
CA ALA A 16 9.11 -6.37 -22.92
C ALA A 16 9.64 -5.58 -21.71
N THR A 17 10.94 -5.24 -21.69
CA THR A 17 11.51 -4.38 -20.63
C THR A 17 11.16 -2.90 -20.78
N MET A 18 10.91 -2.41 -22.00
CA MET A 18 10.52 -1.00 -22.22
C MET A 18 9.09 -0.66 -21.80
N LEU A 19 8.23 -1.67 -21.55
CA LEU A 19 6.83 -1.45 -21.19
C LEU A 19 6.58 -1.26 -19.68
N TYR A 20 7.61 -1.37 -18.83
CA TYR A 20 7.49 -1.07 -17.40
C TYR A 20 7.88 0.38 -17.12
N GLY A 21 7.07 1.32 -17.61
CA GLY A 21 7.16 2.69 -17.13
C GLY A 21 6.79 2.70 -15.64
N GLU A 22 7.72 3.06 -14.74
CA GLU A 22 7.37 3.24 -13.34
C GLU A 22 6.29 4.31 -13.21
N ALA A 23 5.19 3.96 -12.55
CA ALA A 23 4.11 4.89 -12.25
C ALA A 23 4.69 6.08 -11.44
N ARG A 24 4.49 7.29 -11.96
CA ARG A 24 5.07 8.51 -11.39
C ARG A 24 4.28 8.96 -10.17
N VAL A 25 5.00 9.47 -9.16
CA VAL A 25 4.40 10.13 -7.99
C VAL A 25 3.68 11.41 -8.42
N VAL A 26 2.45 11.61 -7.95
CA VAL A 26 1.56 12.73 -8.33
C VAL A 26 0.93 13.45 -7.14
N ALA A 27 0.87 12.80 -5.98
CA ALA A 27 0.33 13.36 -4.74
C ALA A 27 0.98 12.67 -3.53
N ALA A 28 0.63 13.14 -2.33
CA ALA A 28 0.99 12.51 -1.07
C ALA A 28 -0.20 12.56 -0.10
N ILE A 29 -0.31 11.56 0.76
CA ILE A 29 -1.23 11.59 1.91
C ILE A 29 -0.71 12.60 2.93
N SER A 30 -1.44 13.70 3.14
CA SER A 30 -1.04 14.77 4.06
C SER A 30 -1.51 14.51 5.49
N SER A 31 -2.71 13.98 5.66
CA SER A 31 -3.26 13.50 6.93
C SER A 31 -4.26 12.38 6.71
N MET A 32 -4.52 11.61 7.76
CA MET A 32 -5.53 10.55 7.76
C MET A 32 -6.06 10.30 9.16
N LYS A 33 -7.30 9.82 9.21
CA LYS A 33 -8.01 9.41 10.41
C LYS A 33 -8.56 8.01 10.15
N GLY A 34 -8.10 7.03 10.92
CA GLY A 34 -8.47 5.63 10.73
C GLY A 34 -7.60 4.86 9.73
N ASN A 35 -8.06 3.66 9.39
CA ASN A 35 -7.35 2.73 8.49
C ASN A 35 -7.69 3.02 7.01
N VAL A 36 -6.94 3.94 6.40
CA VAL A 36 -7.04 4.20 4.96
C VAL A 36 -6.37 3.06 4.21
N GLN A 37 -7.02 2.58 3.17
CA GLN A 37 -6.48 1.54 2.30
C GLN A 37 -5.98 2.16 0.99
N ILE A 38 -4.88 1.62 0.47
CA ILE A 38 -4.33 2.01 -0.82
C ILE A 38 -4.00 0.78 -1.66
N ARG A 39 -4.29 0.84 -2.96
CA ARG A 39 -3.95 -0.20 -3.93
C ARG A 39 -3.20 0.43 -5.09
N ALA A 40 -1.99 -0.07 -5.35
CA ALA A 40 -1.19 0.38 -6.48
C ALA A 40 -1.82 -0.02 -7.82
N ALA A 41 -1.66 0.79 -8.87
CA ALA A 41 -2.17 0.49 -10.21
C ALA A 41 -1.74 -0.91 -10.75
N SER A 42 -0.54 -1.35 -10.38
CA SER A 42 0.04 -2.64 -10.81
C SER A 42 -0.39 -3.83 -9.94
N ASN A 43 -1.12 -3.59 -8.85
CA ASN A 43 -1.52 -4.61 -7.89
C ASN A 43 -3.05 -4.65 -7.77
N ARG A 44 -3.60 -5.82 -7.47
CA ARG A 44 -5.04 -5.99 -7.23
C ARG A 44 -5.42 -5.92 -5.75
N LYS A 45 -4.45 -6.04 -4.83
CA LYS A 45 -4.70 -6.07 -3.39
C LYS A 45 -4.55 -4.68 -2.76
N TYR A 46 -5.51 -4.32 -1.92
CA TYR A 46 -5.38 -3.19 -1.00
C TYR A 46 -4.42 -3.53 0.13
N GLY A 47 -3.59 -2.56 0.51
CA GLY A 47 -2.79 -2.57 1.73
C GLY A 47 -3.12 -1.35 2.58
N THR A 48 -2.65 -1.34 3.83
CA THR A 48 -2.78 -0.19 4.72
C THR A 48 -1.93 0.97 4.19
N ALA A 49 -2.54 2.15 4.11
CA ALA A 49 -1.86 3.39 3.79
C ALA A 49 -1.24 4.03 5.05
N TYR A 50 -0.31 4.97 4.85
CA TYR A 50 0.28 5.73 5.96
C TYR A 50 0.46 7.22 5.61
N LYS A 51 0.49 8.07 6.63
CA LYS A 51 0.75 9.51 6.51
C LYS A 51 2.08 9.76 5.81
N GLY A 52 2.09 10.68 4.85
CA GLY A 52 3.26 10.99 4.04
C GLY A 52 3.54 9.97 2.94
N GLN A 53 2.68 8.96 2.76
CA GLN A 53 2.81 8.03 1.64
C GLN A 53 2.64 8.76 0.31
N MET A 54 3.56 8.52 -0.60
CA MET A 54 3.49 9.02 -1.98
C MET A 54 2.46 8.22 -2.76
N ILE A 55 1.59 8.92 -3.46
CA ILE A 55 0.56 8.37 -4.35
C ILE A 55 1.08 8.43 -5.77
N LYS A 56 1.04 7.30 -6.47
CA LYS A 56 1.41 7.19 -7.89
C LYS A 56 0.17 7.26 -8.76
N THR A 57 0.36 7.67 -10.01
CA THR A 57 -0.72 7.71 -10.99
C THR A 57 -1.30 6.31 -11.23
N GLY A 58 -2.62 6.20 -11.17
CA GLY A 58 -3.39 4.95 -11.24
C GLY A 58 -3.62 4.26 -9.90
N ASP A 59 -3.08 4.78 -8.80
CA ASP A 59 -3.36 4.23 -7.46
C ASP A 59 -4.81 4.50 -7.07
N TRP A 60 -5.36 3.59 -6.27
CA TRP A 60 -6.68 3.67 -5.68
C TRP A 60 -6.58 3.90 -4.17
N LEU A 61 -7.40 4.80 -3.64
CA LEU A 61 -7.61 4.98 -2.21
C LEU A 61 -9.01 4.50 -1.85
N LYS A 62 -9.11 3.88 -0.67
CA LYS A 62 -10.37 3.45 -0.10
C LYS A 62 -10.45 3.83 1.37
N THR A 63 -11.58 4.40 1.77
CA THR A 63 -11.96 4.71 3.14
C THR A 63 -13.21 3.93 3.51
N ASP A 64 -13.17 3.22 4.63
CA ASP A 64 -14.35 2.56 5.19
C ASP A 64 -15.12 3.54 6.11
N LYS A 65 -16.03 3.01 6.93
CA LYS A 65 -16.81 3.80 7.89
C LYS A 65 -15.89 4.50 8.90
N ASN A 66 -16.16 5.78 9.16
CA ASN A 66 -15.39 6.63 10.09
C ASN A 66 -13.91 6.81 9.71
N VAL A 67 -13.55 6.53 8.46
CA VAL A 67 -12.19 6.71 7.93
C VAL A 67 -12.17 7.94 7.02
N PHE A 68 -11.13 8.75 7.12
CA PHE A 68 -10.96 9.97 6.32
C PHE A 68 -9.51 10.10 5.87
N VAL A 69 -9.29 10.67 4.69
CA VAL A 69 -7.94 10.95 4.19
C VAL A 69 -7.88 12.31 3.50
N ALA A 70 -6.81 13.05 3.76
CA ALA A 70 -6.46 14.24 3.01
C ALA A 70 -5.23 13.94 2.15
N ILE A 71 -5.27 14.39 0.89
CA ILE A 71 -4.16 14.28 -0.05
C ILE A 71 -3.81 15.65 -0.60
N VAL A 72 -2.52 15.85 -0.86
CA VAL A 72 -1.98 17.04 -1.51
C VAL A 72 -1.30 16.64 -2.83
N PHE A 73 -1.75 17.23 -3.93
CA PHE A 73 -1.17 17.05 -5.24
C PHE A 73 0.09 17.90 -5.42
N LEU A 74 0.95 17.51 -6.36
CA LEU A 74 2.19 18.23 -6.65
C LEU A 74 2.00 19.68 -7.18
N ASP A 75 0.78 20.04 -7.63
CA ASP A 75 0.41 21.41 -7.99
C ASP A 75 -0.15 22.22 -6.80
N GLY A 76 -0.18 21.64 -5.60
CA GLY A 76 -0.73 22.26 -4.39
C GLY A 76 -2.24 22.11 -4.20
N SER A 77 -2.95 21.43 -5.11
CA SER A 77 -4.37 21.12 -4.93
C SER A 77 -4.55 20.18 -3.74
N ASN A 78 -5.57 20.41 -2.92
CA ASN A 78 -5.88 19.60 -1.74
C ASN A 78 -7.23 18.91 -1.95
N VAL A 79 -7.28 17.63 -1.62
CA VAL A 79 -8.51 16.85 -1.67
C VAL A 79 -8.68 16.14 -0.34
N LYS A 80 -9.86 16.27 0.26
CA LYS A 80 -10.29 15.48 1.41
C LYS A 80 -11.29 14.45 0.90
N ILE A 81 -11.16 13.22 1.37
CA ILE A 81 -11.94 12.07 0.96
C ILE A 81 -12.72 11.61 2.20
N GLN A 82 -14.04 11.55 2.04
CA GLN A 82 -15.02 11.18 3.07
C GLN A 82 -14.89 9.69 3.43
N SER A 83 -15.57 9.25 4.50
CA SER A 83 -15.82 7.82 4.75
C SER A 83 -16.58 7.14 3.61
N ASN A 84 -16.51 5.81 3.56
CA ASN A 84 -17.18 4.97 2.56
C ASN A 84 -16.91 5.41 1.12
N THR A 85 -15.67 5.75 0.80
CA THR A 85 -15.30 6.31 -0.49
C THR A 85 -14.20 5.50 -1.15
N GLU A 86 -14.32 5.26 -2.46
CA GLU A 86 -13.30 4.57 -3.27
C GLU A 86 -12.96 5.41 -4.51
N ILE A 87 -11.69 5.84 -4.60
CA ILE A 87 -11.23 6.81 -5.62
C ILE A 87 -9.98 6.31 -6.34
N GLU A 88 -9.99 6.37 -7.67
CA GLU A 88 -8.80 6.25 -8.50
C GLU A 88 -8.19 7.63 -8.78
N ILE A 89 -6.86 7.75 -8.68
CA ILE A 89 -6.14 8.99 -8.95
C ILE A 89 -5.26 8.82 -10.18
N LYS A 90 -5.64 9.44 -11.30
CA LYS A 90 -4.80 9.53 -12.51
C LYS A 90 -4.30 10.95 -12.68
N SER A 91 -2.99 11.14 -12.67
CA SER A 91 -2.41 12.45 -12.90
C SER A 91 -1.09 12.38 -13.65
N SER A 92 -0.73 13.49 -14.30
CA SER A 92 0.53 13.64 -15.03
C SER A 92 0.97 15.10 -15.02
N ARG A 93 2.29 15.34 -15.03
CA ARG A 93 2.84 16.70 -15.11
C ARG A 93 2.65 17.28 -16.50
N VAL A 94 2.09 18.49 -16.56
CA VAL A 94 2.05 19.33 -17.76
C VAL A 94 3.24 20.30 -17.75
N THR A 95 3.49 20.91 -16.59
CA THR A 95 4.67 21.75 -16.32
C THR A 95 5.28 21.37 -14.97
N ALA A 96 6.26 22.15 -14.48
CA ALA A 96 6.82 21.95 -13.15
C ALA A 96 5.80 22.20 -12.02
N LYS A 97 4.75 23.01 -12.27
CA LYS A 97 3.76 23.44 -11.26
C LYS A 97 2.32 23.08 -11.61
N GLU A 98 2.07 22.52 -12.78
CA GLU A 98 0.71 22.22 -13.26
C GLU A 98 0.58 20.75 -13.63
N LEU A 99 -0.55 20.17 -13.27
CA LEU A 99 -0.89 18.79 -13.53
C LEU A 99 -2.11 18.69 -14.45
N LYS A 100 -2.20 17.57 -15.16
CA LYS A 100 -3.43 17.07 -15.75
C LYS A 100 -3.92 15.94 -14.85
N THR A 101 -4.87 16.26 -13.98
CA THR A 101 -5.41 15.37 -12.95
C THR A 101 -6.84 14.97 -13.30
N GLN A 102 -7.12 13.67 -13.24
CA GLN A 102 -8.44 13.09 -13.29
C GLN A 102 -8.59 12.14 -12.09
N MET A 103 -9.47 12.48 -11.17
CA MET A 103 -9.94 11.55 -10.14
C MET A 103 -11.20 10.85 -10.64
N TYR A 104 -11.36 9.58 -10.30
CA TYR A 104 -12.59 8.83 -10.54
C TYR A 104 -13.14 8.34 -9.21
N ILE A 105 -14.32 8.82 -8.82
CA ILE A 105 -15.04 8.38 -7.63
C ILE A 105 -15.95 7.22 -8.06
N ALA A 106 -15.66 6.03 -7.54
CA ALA A 106 -16.48 4.85 -7.77
C ALA A 106 -17.69 4.80 -6.84
N GLU A 107 -17.55 5.35 -5.64
CA GLU A 107 -18.58 5.53 -4.62
C GLU A 107 -18.08 6.56 -3.61
N GLY A 108 -18.99 7.35 -3.04
CA GLY A 108 -18.72 8.24 -1.92
C GLY A 108 -18.42 9.69 -2.30
N GLN A 109 -17.68 10.40 -1.45
CA GLN A 109 -17.65 11.87 -1.48
C GLN A 109 -16.23 12.43 -1.33
N ALA A 110 -15.93 13.48 -2.09
CA ALA A 110 -14.67 14.20 -2.00
C ALA A 110 -14.84 15.71 -2.11
N TRP A 111 -14.29 16.39 -1.12
CA TRP A 111 -14.14 17.84 -1.11
C TRP A 111 -12.78 18.21 -1.71
N SER A 112 -12.75 19.21 -2.59
CA SER A 112 -11.55 19.60 -3.33
C SER A 112 -11.35 21.10 -3.34
N LYS A 113 -10.13 21.53 -2.99
CA LYS A 113 -9.62 22.89 -3.21
C LYS A 113 -8.50 22.85 -4.23
N VAL A 114 -8.83 23.20 -5.46
CA VAL A 114 -7.94 23.05 -6.61
C VAL A 114 -7.14 24.32 -6.83
N SER A 115 -5.83 24.17 -7.02
CA SER A 115 -4.95 25.30 -7.39
C SER A 115 -5.37 25.91 -8.73
N LYS A 116 -5.22 27.22 -8.90
CA LYS A 116 -5.43 27.85 -10.21
C LYS A 116 -4.42 27.29 -11.23
N GLN A 117 -4.92 26.86 -12.38
CA GLN A 117 -4.13 26.28 -13.45
C GLN A 117 -4.40 26.99 -14.78
N ASN A 118 -3.34 27.30 -15.54
CA ASN A 118 -3.43 27.89 -16.88
C ASN A 118 -3.45 26.80 -17.95
N LYS A 119 -2.45 25.91 -17.93
CA LYS A 119 -2.31 24.78 -18.88
C LYS A 119 -2.69 23.43 -18.28
N GLY A 120 -2.77 23.37 -16.95
CA GLY A 120 -3.23 22.18 -16.25
C GLY A 120 -4.73 21.94 -16.45
N GLU A 121 -5.16 20.78 -15.98
CA GLU A 121 -6.56 20.40 -15.94
C GLU A 121 -6.82 19.62 -14.65
N PHE A 122 -7.98 19.85 -14.05
CA PHE A 122 -8.47 19.06 -12.93
C PHE A 122 -9.90 18.61 -13.22
N LYS A 123 -10.10 17.30 -13.21
CA LYS A 123 -11.39 16.66 -13.42
C LYS A 123 -11.71 15.67 -12.31
N ILE A 124 -12.95 15.65 -11.88
CA ILE A 124 -13.53 14.54 -11.11
C ILE A 124 -14.55 13.86 -12.02
N LYS A 125 -14.45 12.55 -12.15
CA LYS A 125 -15.40 11.72 -12.87
C LYS A 125 -16.10 10.79 -11.90
N THR A 126 -17.34 10.49 -12.22
CA THR A 126 -18.16 9.46 -11.58
C THR A 126 -18.80 8.63 -12.70
N PRO A 127 -19.56 7.56 -12.38
CA PRO A 127 -20.33 6.84 -13.38
C PRO A 127 -21.34 7.71 -14.15
N THR A 128 -21.86 8.78 -13.54
CA THR A 128 -22.92 9.60 -14.17
C THR A 128 -22.48 10.99 -14.58
N ALA A 129 -21.35 11.51 -14.10
CA ALA A 129 -20.97 12.90 -14.35
C ALA A 129 -19.46 13.16 -14.45
N VAL A 130 -19.13 14.33 -15.00
CA VAL A 130 -17.80 14.90 -15.07
C VAL A 130 -17.85 16.33 -14.54
N ALA A 131 -17.09 16.60 -13.48
CA ALA A 131 -16.80 17.95 -13.00
C ALA A 131 -15.43 18.39 -13.53
N SER A 132 -15.38 19.50 -14.28
CA SER A 132 -14.14 20.10 -14.81
C SER A 132 -13.95 21.49 -14.22
N VAL A 133 -12.76 21.76 -13.66
CA VAL A 133 -12.51 22.98 -12.89
C VAL A 133 -11.19 23.65 -13.23
N LYS A 134 -11.10 24.95 -12.93
CA LYS A 134 -9.88 25.75 -13.00
C LYS A 134 -9.78 26.69 -11.80
N GLY A 135 -9.27 26.18 -10.68
CA GLY A 135 -9.10 26.98 -9.47
C GLY A 135 -10.41 27.23 -8.72
N THR A 136 -10.96 26.17 -8.14
CA THR A 136 -12.30 26.13 -7.54
C THR A 136 -12.24 25.38 -6.22
N GLU A 137 -13.13 25.74 -5.29
CA GLU A 137 -13.42 24.99 -4.07
C GLU A 137 -14.83 24.38 -4.19
N PHE A 138 -14.93 23.06 -4.15
CA PHE A 138 -16.17 22.35 -4.44
C PHE A 138 -16.16 20.96 -3.81
N ASP A 139 -17.34 20.35 -3.73
CA ASP A 139 -17.57 19.01 -3.20
C ASP A 139 -18.37 18.18 -4.21
N VAL A 140 -17.95 16.93 -4.41
CA VAL A 140 -18.61 15.98 -5.31
C VAL A 140 -18.92 14.70 -4.54
N GLU A 141 -20.16 14.26 -4.62
CA GLU A 141 -20.64 12.99 -4.08
C GLU A 141 -21.22 12.14 -5.20
N PHE A 142 -20.87 10.86 -5.23
CA PHE A 142 -21.53 9.86 -6.04
C PHE A 142 -22.15 8.80 -5.12
N ASP A 143 -23.43 8.55 -5.35
CA ASP A 143 -24.21 7.48 -4.72
C ASP A 143 -24.50 6.41 -5.78
N ASP A 144 -23.86 5.25 -5.64
CA ASP A 144 -24.00 4.09 -6.53
C ASP A 144 -25.38 3.44 -6.41
N LEU A 145 -26.06 3.53 -5.27
CA LEU A 145 -27.42 2.99 -5.13
C LEU A 145 -28.43 3.86 -5.88
N ALA A 146 -28.33 5.18 -5.72
CA ALA A 146 -29.17 6.15 -6.41
C ALA A 146 -28.75 6.36 -7.88
N GLN A 147 -27.56 5.92 -8.28
CA GLN A 147 -26.93 6.23 -9.56
C GLN A 147 -26.99 7.74 -9.83
N SER A 148 -26.54 8.53 -8.87
CA SER A 148 -26.60 9.99 -8.92
C SER A 148 -25.30 10.63 -8.46
N THR A 149 -24.90 11.69 -9.14
CA THR A 149 -23.78 12.55 -8.72
C THR A 149 -24.30 13.91 -8.33
N SER A 150 -23.91 14.39 -7.16
CA SER A 150 -24.20 15.74 -6.68
C SER A 150 -22.91 16.55 -6.58
N LEU A 151 -23.02 17.83 -6.94
CA LEU A 151 -21.96 18.84 -6.88
C LEU A 151 -22.44 20.00 -6.02
N VAL A 152 -21.58 20.51 -5.13
CA VAL A 152 -21.75 21.78 -4.44
C VAL A 152 -20.50 22.65 -4.65
N VAL A 153 -20.67 23.90 -5.07
CA VAL A 153 -19.55 24.81 -5.34
C VAL A 153 -19.47 25.89 -4.26
N LEU A 154 -18.35 25.94 -3.56
CA LEU A 154 -18.09 26.89 -2.47
C LEU A 154 -17.45 28.18 -2.99
N GLU A 155 -16.45 28.07 -3.87
CA GLU A 155 -15.76 29.20 -4.49
C GLU A 155 -15.41 28.89 -5.94
N GLY A 156 -15.58 29.85 -6.84
CA GLY A 156 -15.21 29.71 -8.25
C GLY A 156 -16.35 29.14 -9.08
N GLU A 157 -16.00 28.31 -10.05
CA GLU A 157 -16.93 27.77 -11.06
C GLU A 157 -16.50 26.37 -11.53
N VAL A 158 -17.49 25.54 -11.86
CA VAL A 158 -17.35 24.15 -12.32
C VAL A 158 -18.19 23.94 -13.58
N SER A 159 -17.60 23.36 -14.62
CA SER A 159 -18.38 22.75 -15.72
C SER A 159 -18.77 21.33 -15.29
N PHE A 160 -20.06 21.05 -15.17
CA PHE A 160 -20.58 19.80 -14.62
C PHE A 160 -21.69 19.22 -15.48
N GLY A 161 -21.62 17.94 -15.81
CA GLY A 161 -22.60 17.28 -16.66
C GLY A 161 -22.27 15.83 -16.95
N ASP A 162 -23.07 15.20 -17.79
CA ASP A 162 -22.91 13.80 -18.25
C ASP A 162 -21.84 13.65 -19.36
N GLY A 163 -21.18 14.75 -19.75
CA GLY A 163 -20.21 14.81 -20.85
C GLY A 163 -20.81 15.11 -22.23
N ILE A 164 -22.13 15.16 -22.34
CA ILE A 164 -22.89 15.61 -23.52
C ILE A 164 -23.57 16.95 -23.20
N ASN A 165 -24.26 17.02 -22.05
CA ASN A 165 -24.98 18.16 -21.51
C ASN A 165 -24.23 18.66 -20.28
N ASP A 166 -23.39 19.68 -20.47
CA ASP A 166 -22.67 20.33 -19.38
C ASP A 166 -23.34 21.66 -18.99
N ILE A 167 -23.44 21.91 -17.69
CA ILE A 167 -23.85 23.18 -17.13
C ILE A 167 -22.71 23.81 -16.33
N LEU A 168 -22.67 25.14 -16.35
CA LEU A 168 -21.70 25.91 -15.60
C LEU A 168 -22.30 26.23 -14.22
N THR A 169 -21.64 25.81 -13.13
CA THR A 169 -22.11 25.93 -11.74
C THR A 169 -21.13 26.75 -10.92
N GLY A 170 -21.57 27.90 -10.41
CA GLY A 170 -20.75 28.87 -9.69
C GLY A 170 -20.91 28.78 -8.17
N ALA A 171 -20.20 29.65 -7.44
CA ALA A 171 -20.25 29.71 -5.98
C ALA A 171 -21.68 29.81 -5.42
N MET A 172 -21.94 29.10 -4.32
CA MET A 172 -23.26 28.97 -3.67
C MET A 172 -24.33 28.33 -4.56
N GLU A 173 -23.91 27.54 -5.53
CA GLU A 173 -24.79 26.73 -6.38
C GLU A 173 -24.41 25.26 -6.28
N GLY A 174 -25.39 24.41 -6.57
CA GLY A 174 -25.22 22.98 -6.66
C GLY A 174 -25.86 22.44 -7.94
N ALA A 175 -25.49 21.23 -8.29
CA ALA A 175 -26.06 20.53 -9.42
C ALA A 175 -26.10 19.02 -9.18
N THR A 176 -27.09 18.35 -9.75
CA THR A 176 -27.22 16.89 -9.69
C THR A 176 -27.37 16.31 -11.09
N VAL A 177 -26.72 15.17 -11.32
CA VAL A 177 -26.89 14.34 -12.51
C VAL A 177 -27.26 12.93 -12.06
N VAL A 178 -28.51 12.57 -12.30
CA VAL A 178 -29.00 11.19 -12.20
C VAL A 178 -28.71 10.49 -13.53
N LYS A 179 -28.41 9.20 -13.49
CA LYS A 179 -28.16 8.41 -14.69
C LYS A 179 -29.28 8.58 -15.73
N ASP A 180 -28.87 8.81 -16.98
CA ASP A 180 -29.75 9.00 -18.14
C ASP A 180 -30.69 10.24 -18.05
N GLU A 181 -30.43 11.15 -17.12
CA GLU A 181 -31.15 12.43 -16.96
C GLU A 181 -30.22 13.63 -17.18
N PRO A 182 -30.72 14.75 -17.73
CA PRO A 182 -29.92 15.97 -17.88
C PRO A 182 -29.56 16.59 -16.52
N PRO A 183 -28.44 17.32 -16.41
CA PRO A 183 -28.05 17.99 -15.17
C PRO A 183 -29.10 19.00 -14.71
N THR A 184 -29.43 18.98 -13.42
CA THR A 184 -30.33 19.95 -12.79
C THR A 184 -29.56 20.81 -11.81
N LYS A 185 -29.75 22.13 -11.88
CA LYS A 185 -29.04 23.13 -11.08
C LYS A 185 -29.92 23.72 -9.98
N PHE A 186 -29.34 24.01 -8.82
CA PHE A 186 -30.04 24.63 -7.69
C PHE A 186 -29.15 25.62 -6.92
N LYS A 187 -29.77 26.46 -6.08
CA LYS A 187 -29.07 27.36 -5.16
C LYS A 187 -28.80 26.64 -3.84
N VAL A 188 -27.65 26.91 -3.24
CA VAL A 188 -27.22 26.30 -1.97
C VAL A 188 -27.20 27.39 -0.90
N ALA A 189 -27.89 27.18 0.21
CA ALA A 189 -27.80 28.08 1.36
C ALA A 189 -26.49 27.86 2.12
N LYS A 190 -26.06 28.82 2.94
CA LYS A 190 -24.76 28.75 3.62
C LYS A 190 -24.69 27.60 4.63
N GLU A 191 -25.81 27.34 5.27
CA GLU A 191 -26.07 26.26 6.22
C GLU A 191 -26.03 24.87 5.57
N ASP A 192 -26.29 24.78 4.26
CA ASP A 192 -26.29 23.53 3.50
C ASP A 192 -24.92 23.21 2.87
N LEU A 193 -23.93 24.09 3.04
CA LEU A 193 -22.57 23.83 2.58
C LEU A 193 -21.98 22.66 3.35
N PRO A 194 -21.22 21.76 2.69
CA PRO A 194 -20.58 20.63 3.35
C PRO A 194 -19.72 21.12 4.52
N GLN A 195 -19.85 20.47 5.68
CA GLN A 195 -19.07 20.77 6.89
C GLN A 195 -18.21 19.60 7.38
N TRP A 196 -18.43 18.40 6.84
CA TRP A 196 -17.74 17.17 7.26
C TRP A 196 -16.22 17.28 7.13
N GLN A 197 -15.73 18.04 6.15
CA GLN A 197 -14.32 18.26 5.87
C GLN A 197 -13.60 19.00 7.01
N ASN A 198 -14.33 19.60 7.95
CA ASN A 198 -13.78 20.25 9.13
C ASN A 198 -13.53 19.28 10.30
N ASP A 199 -14.06 18.04 10.24
CA ASP A 199 -13.94 17.02 11.30
C ASP A 199 -13.17 15.77 10.84
N THR A 200 -12.09 16.00 10.08
CA THR A 200 -11.25 14.93 9.51
C THR A 200 -9.97 14.67 10.30
N ASP A 201 -9.73 15.45 11.36
CA ASP A 201 -8.50 15.37 12.13
C ASP A 201 -8.57 14.23 13.16
N PRO A 202 -7.52 13.40 13.29
CA PRO A 202 -7.50 12.31 14.25
C PRO A 202 -7.35 12.81 15.69
N ALA A 203 -8.01 12.15 16.64
CA ALA A 203 -7.86 12.44 18.07
C ALA A 203 -6.52 11.92 18.64
N TRP A 204 -6.00 10.82 18.08
CA TRP A 204 -4.82 10.14 18.62
C TRP A 204 -3.74 9.84 17.58
N GLU A 205 -2.51 9.67 18.05
CA GLU A 205 -1.35 9.22 17.28
C GLU A 205 -0.67 8.09 18.06
N LEU A 206 0.00 7.17 17.34
CA LEU A 206 0.68 6.02 17.95
C LEU A 206 2.19 6.22 17.97
N SER A 207 2.79 6.38 19.14
CA SER A 207 4.25 6.42 19.28
C SER A 207 4.82 5.01 19.33
N LEU A 208 5.80 4.72 18.46
CA LEU A 208 6.39 3.40 18.29
C LEU A 208 7.85 3.39 18.77
N THR A 209 8.15 2.59 19.78
CA THR A 209 9.49 2.49 20.36
C THR A 209 10.02 1.05 20.29
N PRO A 210 10.95 0.73 19.39
CA PRO A 210 11.57 -0.59 19.35
C PRO A 210 12.52 -0.76 20.55
N ASN A 211 12.56 -1.96 21.11
CA ASN A 211 13.46 -2.28 22.22
C ASN A 211 14.94 -2.40 21.80
N ARG A 212 15.21 -2.43 20.48
CA ARG A 212 16.54 -2.48 19.88
C ARG A 212 16.55 -1.59 18.63
N THR A 213 17.64 -0.86 18.42
CA THR A 213 17.83 0.04 17.27
C THR A 213 18.98 -0.43 16.37
N GLY A 214 19.08 0.15 15.17
CA GLY A 214 20.07 -0.25 14.17
C GLY A 214 19.69 -1.51 13.41
N LYS A 215 20.64 -2.05 12.61
CA LYS A 215 20.38 -3.25 11.80
C LYS A 215 20.20 -4.48 12.68
N GLN A 216 19.21 -5.31 12.34
CA GLN A 216 18.82 -6.46 13.15
C GLN A 216 19.04 -7.77 12.37
N PRO A 217 19.52 -8.84 13.01
CA PRO A 217 19.59 -10.13 12.34
C PRO A 217 18.19 -10.65 12.01
N VAL A 218 18.03 -11.31 10.86
CA VAL A 218 16.80 -12.03 10.52
C VAL A 218 16.47 -13.09 11.57
N ASN A 219 15.20 -13.49 11.67
CA ASN A 219 14.71 -14.52 12.59
C ASN A 219 14.98 -14.27 14.08
N GLN A 220 15.31 -13.03 14.48
CA GLN A 220 15.39 -12.64 15.88
C GLN A 220 14.23 -11.72 16.24
N PRO A 221 13.20 -12.21 16.94
CA PRO A 221 12.09 -11.40 17.43
C PRO A 221 12.56 -10.21 18.27
N MET A 222 11.99 -9.05 18.02
CA MET A 222 12.12 -7.86 18.87
C MET A 222 10.76 -7.34 19.27
N LYS A 223 10.72 -6.54 20.32
CA LYS A 223 9.48 -5.92 20.82
C LYS A 223 9.45 -4.47 20.37
N VAL A 224 8.28 -4.01 19.96
CA VAL A 224 7.97 -2.61 19.71
C VAL A 224 6.87 -2.22 20.67
N SER A 225 7.19 -1.30 21.58
CA SER A 225 6.22 -0.69 22.46
C SER A 225 5.38 0.29 21.66
N VAL A 226 4.06 0.23 21.87
CA VAL A 226 3.09 1.16 21.28
C VAL A 226 2.51 2.00 22.41
N GLN A 227 2.58 3.32 22.27
CA GLN A 227 2.01 4.27 23.22
C GLN A 227 1.05 5.20 22.47
N VAL A 228 -0.18 5.29 22.95
CA VAL A 228 -1.19 6.23 22.44
C VAL A 228 -0.88 7.63 22.96
N MET A 229 -0.92 8.60 22.06
CA MET A 229 -0.64 10.01 22.30
C MET A 229 -1.82 10.85 21.83
N ASN A 230 -2.19 11.89 22.57
CA ASN A 230 -3.17 12.86 22.11
C ASN A 230 -2.57 13.76 21.02
N THR A 231 -3.26 13.95 19.89
CA THR A 231 -2.72 14.74 18.77
C THR A 231 -2.60 16.23 19.08
N LYS A 232 -3.46 16.76 19.97
CA LYS A 232 -3.53 18.17 20.34
C LYS A 232 -2.54 18.52 21.46
N THR A 233 -2.52 17.77 22.56
CA THR A 233 -1.66 18.08 23.71
C THR A 233 -0.26 17.47 23.59
N LYS A 234 -0.10 16.43 22.76
CA LYS A 234 1.11 15.62 22.63
C LYS A 234 1.51 14.83 23.88
N ASP A 235 0.60 14.71 24.86
CA ASP A 235 0.79 13.88 26.04
C ASP A 235 0.33 12.44 25.79
N SER A 236 0.85 11.51 26.61
CA SER A 236 0.37 10.13 26.62
C SER A 236 -1.09 10.09 27.05
N ASP A 237 -1.90 9.37 26.28
CA ASP A 237 -3.32 9.16 26.60
C ASP A 237 -3.55 7.72 27.04
N ASN A 238 -3.84 7.53 28.32
CA ASN A 238 -4.08 6.21 28.91
C ASN A 238 -5.57 5.81 28.87
N SER A 239 -6.45 6.63 28.29
CA SER A 239 -7.88 6.30 28.20
C SER A 239 -8.19 5.29 27.09
N TYR A 240 -7.30 5.16 26.11
CA TYR A 240 -7.49 4.31 24.95
C TYR A 240 -7.35 2.82 25.30
N ASN A 241 -8.42 2.05 25.05
CA ASN A 241 -8.53 0.63 25.38
C ASN A 241 -9.25 -0.13 24.26
N ASN A 242 -8.53 -0.41 23.16
CA ASN A 242 -9.08 -1.09 21.97
C ASN A 242 -8.01 -1.91 21.25
N GLU A 243 -8.43 -2.74 20.30
CA GLU A 243 -7.51 -3.38 19.37
C GLU A 243 -7.00 -2.40 18.30
N VAL A 244 -5.74 -2.53 17.93
CA VAL A 244 -5.15 -1.81 16.80
C VAL A 244 -4.55 -2.79 15.81
N GLN A 245 -4.66 -2.48 14.52
CA GLN A 245 -4.15 -3.32 13.46
C GLN A 245 -2.72 -2.91 13.12
N VAL A 246 -1.82 -3.89 13.16
CA VAL A 246 -0.45 -3.78 12.66
C VAL A 246 -0.38 -4.51 11.33
N SER A 247 0.09 -3.83 10.30
CA SER A 247 0.37 -4.40 8.98
C SER A 247 1.82 -4.15 8.59
N VAL A 248 2.30 -4.86 7.58
CA VAL A 248 3.67 -4.74 7.08
C VAL A 248 3.66 -4.25 5.64
N ASP A 249 4.67 -3.49 5.24
CA ASP A 249 4.77 -2.97 3.88
C ASP A 249 5.45 -3.92 2.88
N SER A 250 6.00 -5.04 3.36
CA SER A 250 6.59 -6.08 2.51
C SER A 250 6.56 -7.46 3.17
N ASP A 251 6.63 -8.52 2.35
CA ASP A 251 6.70 -9.91 2.81
C ASP A 251 8.02 -10.26 3.55
N LEU A 252 8.98 -9.32 3.60
CA LEU A 252 10.26 -9.48 4.30
C LEU A 252 10.14 -9.37 5.83
N LEU A 253 9.00 -8.89 6.34
CA LEU A 253 8.78 -8.62 7.75
C LEU A 253 7.54 -9.34 8.25
N PHE A 254 7.64 -9.91 9.45
CA PHE A 254 6.53 -10.54 10.15
C PHE A 254 6.25 -9.86 11.48
N VAL A 255 4.98 -9.82 11.84
CA VAL A 255 4.46 -9.28 13.09
C VAL A 255 3.74 -10.37 13.89
N SER A 256 3.67 -10.18 15.20
CA SER A 256 2.98 -11.09 16.12
C SER A 256 2.51 -10.36 17.37
N ASN A 257 1.32 -10.68 17.86
CA ASN A 257 0.80 -10.15 19.12
C ASN A 257 1.38 -10.88 20.36
N ASN A 258 1.81 -12.14 20.21
CA ASN A 258 2.28 -12.99 21.30
C ASN A 258 3.75 -13.45 21.15
N GLY A 259 4.38 -13.19 20.01
CA GLY A 259 5.75 -13.61 19.71
C GLY A 259 5.88 -15.05 19.22
N SER A 260 4.76 -15.76 19.02
CA SER A 260 4.73 -17.17 18.62
C SER A 260 4.03 -17.40 17.27
N ALA A 261 2.90 -16.74 17.03
CA ALA A 261 2.17 -16.81 15.77
C ALA A 261 2.53 -15.60 14.89
N TRP A 262 3.12 -15.85 13.72
CA TRP A 262 3.73 -14.81 12.87
C TRP A 262 2.98 -14.68 11.53
N SER A 263 2.73 -13.44 11.12
CA SER A 263 1.97 -13.10 9.91
C SER A 263 2.38 -11.72 9.38
N ASN A 264 1.85 -11.31 8.22
CA ASN A 264 2.04 -9.97 7.67
C ASN A 264 1.05 -8.93 8.26
N THR A 265 0.13 -9.38 9.11
CA THR A 265 -0.82 -8.54 9.85
C THR A 265 -1.05 -9.12 11.24
N ALA A 266 -1.17 -8.29 12.27
CA ALA A 266 -1.52 -8.71 13.62
C ALA A 266 -2.43 -7.67 14.28
N ASN A 267 -3.44 -8.13 15.02
CA ASN A 267 -4.19 -7.26 15.93
C ASN A 267 -3.53 -7.34 17.31
N ILE A 268 -3.23 -6.18 17.90
CA ILE A 268 -2.73 -6.08 19.27
C ILE A 268 -3.74 -5.33 20.12
N THR A 269 -3.92 -5.76 21.36
CA THR A 269 -4.73 -5.05 22.34
C THR A 269 -3.91 -3.92 22.95
N ILE A 270 -4.46 -2.71 22.93
CA ILE A 270 -3.96 -1.58 23.71
C ILE A 270 -4.74 -1.52 25.02
N MET A 271 -4.03 -1.49 26.13
CA MET A 271 -4.59 -1.33 27.48
C MET A 271 -3.92 -0.14 28.16
N ASP A 272 -4.71 0.75 28.75
CA ASP A 272 -4.25 1.99 29.35
C ASP A 272 -3.33 2.80 28.42
N GLY A 273 -3.70 2.88 27.14
CA GLY A 273 -2.91 3.54 26.10
C GLY A 273 -1.60 2.85 25.71
N LYS A 274 -1.33 1.64 26.21
CA LYS A 274 -0.08 0.91 25.99
C LYS A 274 -0.29 -0.45 25.35
N GLY A 275 0.60 -0.82 24.45
CA GLY A 275 0.64 -2.13 23.83
C GLY A 275 2.03 -2.57 23.45
N THR A 276 2.14 -3.79 22.95
CA THR A 276 3.39 -4.32 22.41
C THR A 276 3.10 -5.20 21.21
N VAL A 277 3.85 -4.98 20.13
CA VAL A 277 3.91 -5.88 18.98
C VAL A 277 5.30 -6.50 18.88
N HIS A 278 5.35 -7.77 18.52
CA HIS A 278 6.60 -8.45 18.19
C HIS A 278 6.86 -8.34 16.70
N VAL A 279 8.10 -8.08 16.33
CA VAL A 279 8.55 -7.93 14.95
C VAL A 279 9.74 -8.84 14.70
N LYS A 280 9.80 -9.50 13.53
CA LYS A 280 11.00 -10.19 13.06
C LYS A 280 11.16 -10.05 11.54
N GLY A 281 12.40 -9.97 11.08
CA GLY A 281 12.71 -10.04 9.65
C GLY A 281 12.76 -11.49 9.17
N GLY A 282 12.15 -11.75 8.03
CA GLY A 282 12.25 -13.02 7.31
C GLY A 282 13.45 -13.11 6.38
N ASP A 283 13.92 -11.96 5.88
CA ASP A 283 15.02 -11.87 4.93
C ASP A 283 15.81 -10.56 5.10
N GLU A 284 16.97 -10.42 4.47
CA GLU A 284 17.74 -9.18 4.47
C GLU A 284 17.06 -8.07 3.66
N GLY A 285 17.10 -6.85 4.16
CA GLY A 285 16.49 -5.70 3.50
C GLY A 285 15.80 -4.74 4.45
N LYS A 286 15.15 -3.73 3.88
CA LYS A 286 14.37 -2.74 4.62
C LYS A 286 12.89 -3.05 4.47
N SER A 287 12.16 -2.96 5.57
CA SER A 287 10.70 -3.02 5.59
C SER A 287 10.20 -2.25 6.81
N SER A 288 8.91 -2.01 6.88
CA SER A 288 8.27 -1.28 7.97
C SER A 288 7.02 -1.99 8.43
N ILE A 289 6.68 -1.74 9.68
CA ILE A 289 5.32 -1.91 10.16
C ILE A 289 4.56 -0.59 9.99
N ILE A 290 3.27 -0.70 9.74
CA ILE A 290 2.31 0.40 9.77
C ILE A 290 1.27 0.01 10.82
N ILE A 291 1.01 0.89 11.78
CA ILE A 291 -0.02 0.70 12.79
C ILE A 291 -1.09 1.74 12.58
N THR A 292 -2.34 1.29 12.56
CA THR A 292 -3.53 2.14 12.45
C THR A 292 -4.56 1.71 13.49
N ALA A 293 -5.35 2.66 13.94
CA ALA A 293 -6.44 2.47 14.87
C ALA A 293 -7.63 3.33 14.48
N GLU A 294 -8.80 3.05 15.05
CA GLU A 294 -9.97 3.94 14.88
C GLU A 294 -9.66 5.34 15.41
N ASP A 295 -10.02 6.37 14.63
CA ASP A 295 -9.82 7.80 14.94
C ASP A 295 -8.35 8.17 15.28
N SER A 296 -7.39 7.35 14.83
CA SER A 296 -5.97 7.66 14.95
C SER A 296 -5.35 8.08 13.62
N GLU A 297 -4.27 8.84 13.71
CA GLU A 297 -3.30 8.93 12.63
C GLU A 297 -2.54 7.59 12.52
N SER A 298 -2.10 7.24 11.31
CA SER A 298 -1.23 6.08 11.11
C SER A 298 0.19 6.35 11.63
N SER A 299 0.86 5.31 12.12
CA SER A 299 2.28 5.38 12.46
C SER A 299 3.09 4.33 11.72
N LYS A 300 4.26 4.73 11.21
CA LYS A 300 5.17 3.86 10.46
C LYS A 300 6.52 3.75 11.16
N LEU A 301 7.01 2.53 11.35
CA LEU A 301 8.34 2.26 11.91
C LEU A 301 9.14 1.36 10.97
N GLN A 302 10.30 1.84 10.52
CA GLN A 302 11.18 1.12 9.61
C GLN A 302 12.24 0.29 10.33
N PHE A 303 12.52 -0.87 9.77
CA PHE A 303 13.54 -1.82 10.19
C PHE A 303 14.49 -2.10 9.03
N GLU A 304 15.73 -2.44 9.37
CA GLU A 304 16.71 -2.97 8.42
C GLU A 304 17.25 -4.29 8.95
N PHE A 305 17.07 -5.35 8.17
CA PHE A 305 17.48 -6.69 8.52
C PHE A 305 18.71 -7.14 7.73
N TYR A 306 19.53 -7.99 8.35
CA TYR A 306 20.67 -8.64 7.70
C TYR A 306 20.76 -10.10 8.08
N ILE A 307 21.39 -10.91 7.21
CA ILE A 307 21.72 -12.29 7.53
C ILE A 307 23.17 -12.34 8.03
N SER A 308 23.38 -12.77 9.27
CA SER A 308 24.71 -12.89 9.86
C SER A 308 25.56 -14.00 9.22
N LYS A 309 26.89 -13.91 9.34
CA LYS A 309 27.81 -14.97 8.86
C LYS A 309 27.51 -16.34 9.48
N SER A 310 27.13 -16.38 10.77
CA SER A 310 26.75 -17.62 11.44
C SER A 310 25.46 -18.21 10.90
N GLN A 311 24.44 -17.39 10.63
CA GLN A 311 23.19 -17.84 10.00
C GLN A 311 23.44 -18.37 8.59
N LYS A 312 24.28 -17.70 7.78
CA LYS A 312 24.66 -18.17 6.44
C LYS A 312 25.32 -19.56 6.49
N ARG A 313 26.23 -19.78 7.44
CA ARG A 313 26.85 -21.10 7.65
C ARG A 313 25.83 -22.16 8.08
N SER A 314 24.94 -21.83 9.02
CA SER A 314 23.90 -22.74 9.50
C SER A 314 22.97 -23.18 8.36
N MET A 315 22.44 -22.23 7.59
CA MET A 315 21.54 -22.52 6.47
C MET A 315 22.24 -23.31 5.35
N GLY A 316 23.50 -22.99 5.05
CA GLY A 316 24.31 -23.76 4.09
C GLY A 316 24.55 -25.21 4.53
N GLY A 317 24.76 -25.42 5.84
CA GLY A 317 24.84 -26.76 6.44
C GLY A 317 23.52 -27.52 6.31
N LYS A 318 22.39 -26.92 6.72
CA LYS A 318 21.05 -27.52 6.59
C LYS A 318 20.73 -27.89 5.15
N LEU A 319 21.03 -27.01 4.18
CA LEU A 319 20.82 -27.31 2.76
C LEU A 319 21.68 -28.49 2.29
N SER A 320 22.94 -28.57 2.72
CA SER A 320 23.83 -29.70 2.40
C SER A 320 23.30 -31.02 2.98
N GLU A 321 22.90 -31.02 4.25
CA GLU A 321 22.31 -32.19 4.91
C GLU A 321 21.03 -32.66 4.21
N LEU A 322 20.14 -31.72 3.91
CA LEU A 322 18.89 -31.98 3.22
C LEU A 322 19.13 -32.52 1.80
N ALA A 323 20.10 -31.96 1.08
CA ALA A 323 20.46 -32.42 -0.26
C ALA A 323 20.95 -33.87 -0.24
N ASN A 324 21.77 -34.24 0.74
CA ASN A 324 22.23 -35.61 0.92
C ASN A 324 21.08 -36.55 1.33
N LYS A 325 20.28 -36.18 2.33
CA LYS A 325 19.19 -37.00 2.87
C LYS A 325 18.07 -37.27 1.85
N LYS A 326 17.74 -36.28 1.00
CA LYS A 326 16.66 -36.40 0.00
C LYS A 326 17.16 -36.78 -1.39
N GLY A 327 18.42 -37.18 -1.55
CA GLY A 327 18.97 -37.63 -2.83
C GLY A 327 19.06 -36.54 -3.91
N LEU A 328 19.25 -35.28 -3.50
CA LEU A 328 19.42 -34.15 -4.42
C LEU A 328 20.89 -34.02 -4.87
N SER A 329 21.47 -35.10 -5.40
CA SER A 329 22.91 -35.21 -5.74
C SER A 329 23.47 -33.98 -6.48
N GLY A 330 22.79 -33.52 -7.53
CA GLY A 330 23.23 -32.32 -8.28
C GLY A 330 23.29 -31.01 -7.48
N ILE A 331 22.59 -30.89 -6.35
CA ILE A 331 22.73 -29.75 -5.44
C ILE A 331 23.95 -29.96 -4.52
N ALA A 332 24.07 -31.14 -3.91
CA ALA A 332 25.14 -31.46 -2.97
C ALA A 332 26.54 -31.27 -3.60
N ASP A 333 26.71 -31.72 -4.85
CA ASP A 333 27.98 -31.61 -5.58
C ASP A 333 28.35 -30.14 -5.84
N VAL A 334 27.36 -29.33 -6.22
CA VAL A 334 27.59 -27.94 -6.65
C VAL A 334 27.85 -27.01 -5.47
N ILE A 335 27.25 -27.28 -4.29
CA ILE A 335 27.45 -26.46 -3.08
C ILE A 335 28.67 -26.87 -2.26
N SER A 336 29.27 -28.04 -2.55
CA SER A 336 30.45 -28.53 -1.83
C SER A 336 31.59 -27.50 -1.88
N GLY A 337 32.14 -27.17 -0.72
CA GLY A 337 33.22 -26.17 -0.58
C GLY A 337 32.81 -24.71 -0.84
N LYS A 338 31.53 -24.42 -1.10
CA LYS A 338 31.01 -23.06 -1.27
C LYS A 338 30.42 -22.53 0.04
N SER A 339 30.32 -21.21 0.14
CA SER A 339 29.64 -20.52 1.25
C SER A 339 28.41 -19.80 0.75
N LEU A 340 27.36 -19.78 1.58
CA LEU A 340 26.10 -19.13 1.25
C LEU A 340 26.29 -17.60 1.27
N GLN A 341 26.06 -16.96 0.13
CA GLN A 341 26.23 -15.51 -0.02
C GLN A 341 24.96 -14.75 0.38
N SER A 342 23.80 -15.15 -0.14
CA SER A 342 22.49 -14.58 0.15
C SER A 342 21.42 -15.66 -0.01
N THR A 343 20.23 -15.36 0.47
CA THR A 343 19.04 -16.19 0.34
C THR A 343 17.85 -15.29 0.07
N SER A 344 16.82 -15.82 -0.57
CA SER A 344 15.53 -15.13 -0.62
C SER A 344 14.39 -16.11 -0.80
N VAL A 345 13.21 -15.72 -0.33
CA VAL A 345 11.96 -16.42 -0.62
C VAL A 345 11.19 -15.58 -1.64
N VAL A 346 11.09 -16.09 -2.87
CA VAL A 346 10.52 -15.35 -4.00
C VAL A 346 8.99 -15.31 -3.95
N ALA A 347 8.37 -16.35 -3.39
CA ALA A 347 6.93 -16.44 -3.21
C ALA A 347 6.60 -17.29 -1.98
N GLY A 348 5.72 -16.80 -1.11
CA GLY A 348 5.32 -17.45 0.14
C GLY A 348 5.67 -16.62 1.37
N SER A 349 5.08 -16.97 2.52
CA SER A 349 5.13 -16.19 3.77
C SER A 349 6.07 -16.79 4.82
N ALA A 350 7.13 -17.48 4.41
CA ALA A 350 8.07 -18.13 5.31
C ALA A 350 9.49 -17.63 5.07
N ASN A 351 10.32 -17.62 6.12
CA ASN A 351 11.76 -17.39 5.97
C ASN A 351 12.45 -18.69 5.53
N ILE A 352 13.63 -18.59 4.91
CA ILE A 352 14.29 -19.76 4.32
C ILE A 352 14.66 -20.84 5.35
N ASP A 353 14.94 -20.47 6.60
CA ASP A 353 15.30 -21.43 7.66
C ASP A 353 14.10 -22.31 8.05
N ASP A 354 12.92 -21.69 8.18
CA ASP A 354 11.64 -22.40 8.39
C ASP A 354 11.28 -23.29 7.20
N VAL A 355 11.50 -22.80 5.97
CA VAL A 355 11.26 -23.57 4.74
C VAL A 355 12.16 -24.81 4.71
N LEU A 356 13.47 -24.66 4.94
CA LEU A 356 14.40 -25.80 4.96
C LEU A 356 14.03 -26.81 6.06
N GLN A 357 13.65 -26.32 7.24
CA GLN A 357 13.19 -27.17 8.34
C GLN A 357 11.93 -27.96 7.96
N LYS A 358 10.91 -27.30 7.39
CA LYS A 358 9.66 -27.96 6.98
C LYS A 358 9.84 -28.96 5.84
N VAL A 359 10.79 -28.72 4.95
CA VAL A 359 11.17 -29.71 3.94
C VAL A 359 11.84 -30.91 4.62
N ASP A 360 12.70 -30.68 5.61
CA ASP A 360 13.35 -31.77 6.35
C ASP A 360 12.36 -32.61 7.20
N THR A 361 11.40 -31.97 7.88
CA THR A 361 10.32 -32.64 8.64
C THR A 361 9.29 -33.31 7.73
N GLY A 362 9.24 -32.94 6.45
CA GLY A 362 8.34 -33.52 5.45
C GLY A 362 6.97 -32.89 5.37
N GLU A 363 6.75 -31.75 6.04
CA GLU A 363 5.56 -30.89 5.86
C GLU A 363 5.53 -30.27 4.46
N LEU A 364 6.70 -29.93 3.93
CA LEU A 364 6.89 -29.43 2.58
C LEU A 364 7.71 -30.40 1.74
N GLU A 365 7.49 -30.37 0.43
CA GLU A 365 8.26 -31.15 -0.54
C GLU A 365 8.87 -30.25 -1.62
N ILE A 366 10.07 -30.61 -2.07
CA ILE A 366 10.72 -29.97 -3.22
C ILE A 366 10.13 -30.59 -4.47
N SER A 367 9.33 -29.82 -5.19
CA SER A 367 8.67 -30.24 -6.43
C SER A 367 9.55 -30.05 -7.67
N ASP A 368 10.46 -29.08 -7.66
CA ASP A 368 11.39 -28.81 -8.76
C ASP A 368 12.61 -28.03 -8.27
N LYS A 369 13.69 -28.01 -9.06
CA LYS A 369 14.93 -27.28 -8.77
C LYS A 369 15.60 -26.76 -10.04
N VAL A 370 16.16 -25.55 -9.95
CA VAL A 370 16.99 -24.94 -11.00
C VAL A 370 18.33 -24.55 -10.41
N ILE A 371 19.42 -24.92 -11.09
CA ILE A 371 20.79 -24.59 -10.71
C ILE A 371 21.41 -23.76 -11.84
N GLU A 372 21.89 -22.58 -11.52
CA GLU A 372 22.55 -21.66 -12.46
C GLU A 372 23.93 -21.31 -11.93
N THR A 373 24.99 -21.71 -12.64
CA THR A 373 26.36 -21.28 -12.33
C THR A 373 26.71 -20.07 -13.18
N LYS A 374 27.10 -18.98 -12.52
CA LYS A 374 27.51 -17.73 -13.18
C LYS A 374 28.98 -17.79 -13.58
N SER A 375 29.37 -16.90 -14.49
CA SER A 375 30.75 -16.77 -14.99
C SER A 375 31.77 -16.39 -13.90
N ASP A 376 31.31 -15.78 -12.81
CA ASP A 376 32.13 -15.43 -11.63
C ASP A 376 32.33 -16.61 -10.65
N GLY A 377 31.82 -17.81 -10.98
CA GLY A 377 31.91 -19.01 -10.15
C GLY A 377 30.88 -19.09 -9.02
N SER A 378 30.02 -18.07 -8.86
CA SER A 378 28.87 -18.12 -7.97
C SER A 378 27.78 -19.05 -8.54
N VAL A 379 26.98 -19.62 -7.66
CA VAL A 379 25.90 -20.55 -8.02
C VAL A 379 24.61 -20.05 -7.40
N THR A 380 23.56 -19.98 -8.21
CA THR A 380 22.19 -19.75 -7.75
C THR A 380 21.44 -21.07 -7.76
N ILE A 381 20.80 -21.42 -6.63
CA ILE A 381 19.90 -22.57 -6.53
C ILE A 381 18.50 -22.04 -6.27
N LYS A 382 17.56 -22.34 -7.16
CA LYS A 382 16.13 -22.06 -6.98
C LYS A 382 15.44 -23.38 -6.68
N LEU A 383 14.74 -23.46 -5.56
CA LEU A 383 13.92 -24.61 -5.18
C LEU A 383 12.45 -24.22 -5.30
N ILE A 384 11.66 -25.03 -5.99
CA ILE A 384 10.20 -24.88 -6.05
C ILE A 384 9.60 -25.83 -5.04
N ILE A 385 9.04 -25.27 -3.96
CA ILE A 385 8.57 -26.01 -2.80
C ILE A 385 7.05 -25.92 -2.73
N ARG A 386 6.39 -27.02 -2.37
CA ARG A 386 4.92 -27.10 -2.25
C ARG A 386 4.52 -27.84 -0.97
N PRO A 387 3.31 -27.60 -0.44
CA PRO A 387 2.73 -28.46 0.58
C PRO A 387 2.66 -29.89 0.05
N ARG A 388 3.05 -30.86 0.88
CA ARG A 388 2.93 -32.27 0.52
C ARG A 388 1.45 -32.61 0.32
N LYS A 389 1.08 -33.22 -0.81
CA LYS A 389 -0.29 -33.71 -0.99
C LYS A 389 -0.58 -34.72 0.13
N GLN A 390 -1.61 -34.46 0.94
CA GLN A 390 -2.24 -35.54 1.68
C GLN A 390 -2.96 -36.40 0.65
N ASP A 391 -2.59 -37.68 0.57
CA ASP A 391 -3.38 -38.65 -0.16
C ASP A 391 -4.74 -38.71 0.55
N ASN A 392 -5.76 -38.08 -0.04
CA ASN A 392 -7.14 -38.30 0.35
C ASN A 392 -7.46 -39.74 -0.01
N ASN A 393 -7.44 -40.60 1.00
CA ASN A 393 -7.86 -41.99 0.91
C ASN A 393 -9.39 -42.08 0.93
#